data_AF-A0A0B8QMC2-F1
#
_entry.id   AF-A0A0B8QMC2-F1
#
_cell.length_a   1.000
_cell.length_b   1.000
_cell.length_c   1.000
_cell.angle_alpha   90.00
_cell.angle_beta   90.00
_cell.angle_gamma   90.00
#
_symmetry.space_group_name_H-M   'P 1'
#
loop_
_entity.id
_entity.type
_entity.pdbx_description
1 polymer ?
#
loop_
_entity_poly.entity_id
_entity_poly.type
_entity_poly.pdbx_seq_one_letter_code
_entity_poly.pdbx_strand_id
1 'polypeptide(L)'
;MMKRLGLLVVGLFSPLVWAHYPLMVQDASGTSVVIKAKPVRISSKTLFSDEVLKELVNDQRLTSVTALADNENFSNVVDQYPTSIPRMDMNVEAILANKPDILFAANWSEPNKVAQLRAAGVNVFILPTPYTLDEIEDLIELVGDIVGEEDKAEMVVMEMQRKLQQSLVPNSNEYSVIDYNSWGSSSTKHSTWQLILDEAGFKKCH
;
A
#
# COMPACT_ATOMS: atom_id res chain seq x y z
N MET A 1 18.18 -4.62 -62.39
CA MET A 1 17.55 -5.75 -61.66
C MET A 1 18.27 -5.88 -60.33
N MET A 2 17.55 -5.67 -59.22
CA MET A 2 17.84 -5.97 -57.80
C MET A 2 17.37 -4.80 -56.91
N LYS A 3 16.15 -4.96 -56.39
CA LYS A 3 15.53 -4.13 -55.36
C LYS A 3 16.23 -4.40 -54.03
N ARG A 4 16.64 -3.37 -53.29
CA ARG A 4 16.96 -3.48 -51.86
C ARG A 4 15.75 -3.02 -51.06
N LEU A 5 15.29 -3.93 -50.22
CA LEU A 5 14.11 -3.91 -49.36
C LEU A 5 14.61 -3.85 -47.90
N GLY A 6 13.87 -3.13 -47.04
CA GLY A 6 14.00 -3.18 -45.58
C GLY A 6 14.86 -2.05 -45.00
N LEU A 7 14.50 -1.39 -43.91
CA LEU A 7 13.58 -1.74 -42.84
C LEU A 7 13.13 -0.44 -42.17
N LEU A 8 11.82 -0.18 -42.11
CA LEU A 8 11.26 0.93 -41.34
C LEU A 8 11.25 0.49 -39.86
N VAL A 9 12.15 1.02 -39.04
CA VAL A 9 12.08 0.84 -37.58
C VAL A 9 10.96 1.74 -37.09
N VAL A 10 9.75 1.17 -36.98
CA VAL A 10 8.68 1.77 -36.19
C VAL A 10 9.06 1.52 -34.74
N GLY A 11 9.62 2.53 -34.08
CA GLY A 11 9.80 2.49 -32.63
C GLY A 11 8.42 2.27 -32.00
N LEU A 12 8.29 1.15 -31.28
CA LEU A 12 7.19 0.93 -30.35
C LEU A 12 7.31 2.00 -29.26
N PHE A 13 6.63 3.12 -29.47
CA PHE A 13 6.26 4.00 -28.36
C PHE A 13 5.30 3.20 -27.49
N SER A 14 5.82 2.59 -26.42
CA SER A 14 4.96 2.17 -25.31
C SER A 14 4.24 3.43 -24.84
N PRO A 15 2.90 3.48 -24.85
CA PRO A 15 2.22 4.57 -24.17
C PRO A 15 2.54 4.43 -22.69
N LEU A 16 3.09 5.49 -22.07
CA LEU A 16 2.98 5.65 -20.63
C LEU A 16 1.49 5.47 -20.30
N VAL A 17 1.15 4.42 -19.56
CA VAL A 17 -0.20 4.21 -19.05
C VAL A 17 -0.36 5.17 -17.89
N TRP A 18 -0.83 6.39 -18.18
CA TRP A 18 -1.24 7.33 -17.14
C TRP A 18 -2.59 6.88 -16.58
N ALA A 19 -2.75 6.96 -15.25
CA ALA A 19 -4.03 6.81 -14.55
C ALA A 19 -5.10 7.57 -15.30
N HIS A 20 -6.01 6.82 -15.91
CA HIS A 20 -7.17 7.42 -16.55
C HIS A 20 -8.23 7.66 -15.48
N TYR A 21 -8.35 8.92 -15.08
CA TYR A 21 -9.49 9.39 -14.31
C TYR A 21 -10.66 9.72 -15.26
N PRO A 22 -11.92 9.45 -14.88
CA PRO A 22 -12.35 8.91 -13.58
C PRO A 22 -12.00 7.42 -13.42
N LEU A 23 -11.46 7.06 -12.26
CA LEU A 23 -11.14 5.69 -11.87
C LEU A 23 -12.28 5.15 -11.01
N MET A 24 -12.81 3.99 -11.37
CA MET A 24 -13.78 3.25 -10.55
C MET A 24 -13.11 1.98 -10.04
N VAL A 25 -13.06 1.86 -8.72
CA VAL A 25 -12.35 0.77 -8.04
C VAL A 25 -13.23 0.23 -6.91
N GLN A 26 -13.27 -1.09 -6.75
CA GLN A 26 -13.97 -1.73 -5.64
C GLN A 26 -13.00 -1.94 -4.48
N ASP A 27 -13.42 -1.56 -3.28
CA ASP A 27 -12.62 -1.75 -2.08
C ASP A 27 -12.89 -3.09 -1.38
N ALA A 28 -12.16 -3.40 -0.31
CA ALA A 28 -12.30 -4.66 0.43
C ALA A 28 -13.64 -4.85 1.15
N SER A 29 -14.48 -3.80 1.24
CA SER A 29 -15.86 -3.91 1.74
C SER A 29 -16.87 -4.23 0.62
N GLY A 30 -16.40 -4.38 -0.61
CA GLY A 30 -17.25 -4.54 -1.80
C GLY A 30 -17.85 -3.22 -2.30
N THR A 31 -17.45 -2.08 -1.76
CA THR A 31 -17.97 -0.76 -2.15
C THR A 31 -17.21 -0.23 -3.35
N SER A 32 -17.92 0.15 -4.42
CA SER A 32 -17.32 0.87 -5.55
C SER A 32 -17.08 2.35 -5.19
N VAL A 33 -15.83 2.77 -5.26
CA VAL A 33 -15.39 4.16 -5.06
C VAL A 33 -15.04 4.77 -6.41
N VAL A 34 -15.55 5.98 -6.68
CA VAL A 34 -15.29 6.71 -7.93
C VAL A 34 -14.37 7.89 -7.63
N ILE A 35 -13.15 7.80 -8.15
CA ILE A 35 -12.12 8.83 -8.02
C ILE A 35 -12.15 9.67 -9.29
N LYS A 36 -12.66 10.89 -9.18
CA LYS A 36 -12.96 11.74 -10.35
C LYS A 36 -11.71 12.31 -11.03
N ALA A 37 -10.64 12.51 -10.27
CA ALA A 37 -9.37 13.10 -10.70
C ALA A 37 -8.26 12.68 -9.74
N LYS A 38 -6.99 12.89 -10.15
CA LYS A 38 -5.81 12.62 -9.32
C LYS A 38 -5.94 13.27 -7.93
N PRO A 39 -5.97 12.49 -6.83
CA PRO A 39 -6.17 13.03 -5.49
C PRO A 39 -5.06 13.99 -5.08
N VAL A 40 -5.37 15.17 -4.57
CA VAL A 40 -4.38 16.14 -4.08
C VAL A 40 -4.46 16.35 -2.57
N ARG A 41 -5.46 15.77 -1.92
CA ARG A 41 -5.67 15.75 -0.47
C ARG A 41 -5.92 14.32 0.00
N ILE A 42 -4.89 13.66 0.48
CA ILE A 42 -4.90 12.22 0.80
C ILE A 42 -4.77 12.07 2.32
N SER A 43 -5.67 11.30 2.92
CA SER A 43 -5.58 10.93 4.33
C SER A 43 -5.34 9.43 4.47
N SER A 44 -4.40 9.04 5.32
CA SER A 44 -4.16 7.64 5.66
C SER A 44 -4.50 7.35 7.12
N LYS A 45 -5.09 6.18 7.37
CA LYS A 45 -5.52 5.69 8.70
C LYS A 45 -5.02 4.27 8.99
N THR A 46 -3.99 3.83 8.27
CA THR A 46 -3.35 2.52 8.45
C THR A 46 -1.84 2.70 8.30
N LEU A 47 -1.05 1.88 9.00
CA LEU A 47 0.40 1.94 8.88
C LEU A 47 0.87 1.53 7.47
N PHE A 48 0.25 0.52 6.86
CA PHE A 48 0.57 0.10 5.49
C PHE A 48 0.45 1.28 4.51
N SER A 49 -0.68 1.97 4.52
CA SER A 49 -0.88 3.12 3.63
C SER A 49 0.01 4.31 3.99
N ASP A 50 0.38 4.50 5.25
CA ASP A 50 1.38 5.50 5.62
C ASP A 50 2.75 5.20 4.99
N GLU A 51 3.22 3.96 5.05
CA GLU A 51 4.53 3.59 4.49
C GLU A 51 4.54 3.69 2.96
N VAL A 52 3.49 3.16 2.31
CA VAL A 52 3.37 3.23 0.85
C VAL A 52 3.25 4.67 0.37
N LEU A 53 2.39 5.49 0.98
CA LEU A 53 2.23 6.88 0.55
C LEU A 53 3.50 7.71 0.73
N LYS A 54 4.36 7.38 1.71
CA LYS A 54 5.63 8.08 1.89
C LYS A 54 6.54 7.94 0.67
N GLU A 55 6.54 6.76 0.05
CA GLU A 55 7.32 6.48 -1.16
C GLU A 55 6.67 7.04 -2.43
N LEU A 56 5.33 7.05 -2.49
CA LEU A 56 4.61 7.39 -3.72
C LEU A 56 4.35 8.90 -3.90
N VAL A 57 3.91 9.60 -2.84
CA VAL A 57 3.38 10.97 -2.98
C VAL A 57 4.25 12.01 -2.31
N ASN A 58 4.20 13.24 -2.83
CA ASN A 58 4.78 14.38 -2.12
C ASN A 58 3.98 14.64 -0.83
N ASP A 59 4.68 14.89 0.27
CA ASP A 59 4.11 15.24 1.59
C ASP A 59 3.02 16.34 1.53
N GLN A 60 3.10 17.28 0.58
CA GLN A 60 2.09 18.34 0.38
C GLN A 60 0.71 17.81 -0.04
N ARG A 61 0.63 16.59 -0.59
CA ARG A 61 -0.64 15.93 -0.93
C ARG A 61 -1.28 15.25 0.28
N LEU A 62 -0.58 15.13 1.41
CA LEU A 62 -1.07 14.45 2.60
C LEU A 62 -1.76 15.42 3.55
N THR A 63 -3.00 15.12 3.93
CA THR A 63 -3.73 15.89 4.94
C THR A 63 -3.58 15.33 6.34
N SER A 64 -3.26 14.03 6.46
CA SER A 64 -2.90 13.38 7.73
C SER A 64 -2.43 11.95 7.51
N VAL A 65 -1.63 11.44 8.44
CA VAL A 65 -1.21 10.05 8.57
C VAL A 65 -1.72 9.46 9.90
N THR A 66 -1.56 8.17 10.15
CA THR A 66 -1.89 7.60 11.47
C THR A 66 -0.83 7.96 12.50
N ALA A 67 -1.20 7.95 13.78
CA ALA A 67 -0.23 8.09 14.88
C ALA A 67 0.79 6.95 14.92
N LEU A 68 0.51 5.82 14.27
CA LEU A 68 1.44 4.71 14.16
C LEU A 68 2.67 5.04 13.32
N ALA A 69 2.63 6.04 12.43
CA ALA A 69 3.76 6.42 11.59
C ALA A 69 5.01 6.81 12.40
N ASP A 70 4.83 7.35 13.61
CA ASP A 70 5.92 7.73 14.50
C ASP A 70 6.24 6.66 15.56
N ASN A 71 5.64 5.46 15.47
CA ASN A 71 5.90 4.39 16.44
C ASN A 71 7.16 3.59 16.09
N GLU A 72 8.22 3.80 16.89
CA GLU A 72 9.53 3.14 16.76
C GLU A 72 9.51 1.60 16.72
N ASN A 73 8.46 0.97 17.25
CA ASN A 73 8.38 -0.49 17.30
C ASN A 73 7.71 -1.12 16.07
N PHE A 74 7.00 -0.32 15.27
CA PHE A 74 6.14 -0.84 14.20
C PHE A 74 6.41 -0.18 12.85
N SER A 75 6.81 1.10 12.83
CA SER A 75 6.87 1.90 11.61
C SER A 75 8.27 1.93 11.00
N ASN A 76 8.32 1.81 9.68
CA ASN A 76 9.53 2.03 8.89
C ASN A 76 9.74 3.50 8.50
N VAL A 77 8.76 4.36 8.78
CA VAL A 77 8.73 5.79 8.39
C VAL A 77 8.80 6.76 9.57
N VAL A 78 9.30 6.28 10.71
CA VAL A 78 9.52 7.09 11.92
C VAL A 78 10.36 8.33 11.58
N ASP A 79 9.91 9.49 12.06
CA ASP A 79 10.52 10.81 11.85
C ASP A 79 10.65 11.25 10.37
N GLN A 80 10.08 10.52 9.42
CA GLN A 80 10.17 10.87 8.00
C GLN A 80 9.09 11.86 7.55
N TYR A 81 7.97 11.92 8.27
CA TYR A 81 6.88 12.85 7.98
C TYR A 81 7.09 14.21 8.65
N PRO A 82 6.99 15.35 7.92
CA PRO A 82 7.09 16.67 8.53
C PRO A 82 6.00 16.89 9.57
N THR A 83 6.31 17.65 10.62
CA THR A 83 5.37 17.96 11.72
C THR A 83 4.12 18.72 11.26
N SER A 84 4.16 19.32 10.07
CA SER A 84 3.01 19.97 9.44
C SER A 84 1.92 19.00 8.98
N ILE A 85 2.23 17.70 8.85
CA ILE A 85 1.23 16.67 8.57
C ILE A 85 0.71 16.14 9.92
N PRO A 86 -0.59 16.33 10.22
CA PRO A 86 -1.17 15.82 11.45
C PRO A 86 -1.10 14.30 11.55
N ARG A 87 -0.75 13.82 12.75
CA ARG A 87 -0.92 12.42 13.16
C ARG A 87 -2.29 12.32 13.82
N MET A 88 -3.17 11.51 13.25
CA MET A 88 -4.48 11.31 13.86
C MET A 88 -5.06 9.94 13.53
N ASP A 89 -5.73 9.38 14.53
CA ASP A 89 -6.55 8.18 14.38
C ASP A 89 -7.81 8.48 13.56
N MET A 90 -8.69 7.49 13.46
CA MET A 90 -9.98 7.61 12.78
C MET A 90 -10.94 8.47 13.62
N ASN A 91 -10.73 9.79 13.63
CA ASN A 91 -11.62 10.79 14.23
C ASN A 91 -12.43 11.48 13.12
N VAL A 92 -13.76 11.28 13.13
CA VAL A 92 -14.65 11.74 12.06
C VAL A 92 -14.60 13.26 11.88
N GLU A 93 -14.72 14.04 12.97
CA GLU A 93 -14.74 15.50 12.90
C GLU A 93 -13.43 16.07 12.38
N ALA A 94 -12.29 15.57 12.87
CA ALA A 94 -10.97 16.00 12.43
C ALA A 94 -10.72 15.69 10.95
N ILE A 95 -11.15 14.51 10.49
CA ILE A 95 -11.04 14.11 9.08
C ILE A 95 -11.89 15.03 8.20
N LEU A 96 -13.13 15.35 8.61
CA LEU A 96 -14.00 16.25 7.84
C LEU A 96 -13.44 17.67 7.78
N ALA A 97 -12.84 18.16 8.86
CA ALA A 97 -12.16 19.46 8.88
C ALA A 97 -10.99 19.51 7.88
N ASN A 98 -10.30 18.38 7.70
CA ASN A 98 -9.19 18.22 6.77
C ASN A 98 -9.62 17.97 5.32
N LYS A 99 -10.92 17.80 5.01
CA LYS A 99 -11.47 17.71 3.64
C LYS A 99 -10.61 16.86 2.67
N PRO A 100 -10.33 15.57 2.96
CA PRO A 100 -9.59 14.73 2.04
C PRO A 100 -10.41 14.41 0.78
N ASP A 101 -9.74 14.34 -0.36
CA ASP A 101 -10.30 13.82 -1.62
C ASP A 101 -10.45 12.29 -1.56
N ILE A 102 -9.56 11.65 -0.80
CA ILE A 102 -9.57 10.21 -0.50
C ILE A 102 -9.01 9.94 0.89
N LEU A 103 -9.61 8.96 1.57
CA LEU A 103 -9.12 8.42 2.83
C LEU A 103 -8.89 6.92 2.71
N PHE A 104 -7.68 6.46 3.01
CA PHE A 104 -7.37 5.05 3.16
C PHE A 104 -7.62 4.58 4.58
N ALA A 105 -8.37 3.49 4.73
CA ALA A 105 -8.63 2.80 5.99
C ALA A 105 -8.48 1.29 5.78
N ALA A 106 -8.27 0.53 6.84
CA ALA A 106 -8.14 -0.92 6.77
C ALA A 106 -9.50 -1.62 6.92
N ASN A 107 -9.61 -2.86 6.45
CA ASN A 107 -10.80 -3.71 6.59
C ASN A 107 -11.26 -3.94 8.05
N TRP A 108 -10.38 -3.76 9.04
CA TRP A 108 -10.67 -3.83 10.48
C TRP A 108 -11.00 -2.47 11.10
N SER A 109 -11.05 -1.39 10.32
CA SER A 109 -11.43 -0.05 10.82
C SER A 109 -12.86 -0.03 11.33
N GLU A 110 -13.16 0.84 12.29
CA GLU A 110 -14.47 0.91 12.93
C GLU A 110 -15.60 1.21 11.90
N PRO A 111 -16.51 0.25 11.63
CA PRO A 111 -17.48 0.37 10.52
C PRO A 111 -18.41 1.58 10.65
N ASN A 112 -18.79 1.94 11.88
CA ASN A 112 -19.66 3.08 12.14
C ASN A 112 -19.02 4.40 11.72
N LYS A 113 -17.70 4.56 11.93
CA LYS A 113 -16.97 5.76 11.53
C LYS A 113 -16.76 5.82 10.02
N VAL A 114 -16.47 4.68 9.38
CA VAL A 114 -16.41 4.57 7.92
C VAL A 114 -17.75 5.00 7.31
N ALA A 115 -18.87 4.50 7.84
CA ALA A 115 -20.20 4.85 7.37
C ALA A 115 -20.50 6.34 7.53
N GLN A 116 -20.17 6.94 8.67
CA GLN A 116 -20.34 8.39 8.90
C GLN A 116 -19.54 9.24 7.91
N LEU A 117 -18.27 8.89 7.66
CA LEU A 117 -17.40 9.60 6.71
C LEU A 117 -17.93 9.50 5.27
N ARG A 118 -18.36 8.31 4.86
CA ARG A 118 -18.97 8.11 3.53
C ARG A 118 -20.28 8.88 3.39
N ALA A 119 -21.14 8.87 4.40
CA ALA A 119 -22.39 9.63 4.41
C ALA A 119 -22.14 11.15 4.32
N ALA A 120 -21.02 11.62 4.86
CA ALA A 120 -20.57 13.01 4.75
C ALA A 120 -19.86 13.33 3.40
N GLY A 121 -19.78 12.37 2.48
CA GLY A 121 -19.24 12.56 1.13
C GLY A 121 -17.73 12.37 1.00
N VAL A 122 -17.05 11.83 2.03
CA VAL A 122 -15.63 11.47 1.92
C VAL A 122 -15.49 10.16 1.14
N ASN A 123 -14.60 10.13 0.15
CA ASN A 123 -14.23 8.89 -0.53
C ASN A 123 -13.34 8.05 0.41
N VAL A 124 -13.95 7.16 1.19
CA VAL A 124 -13.21 6.21 2.03
C VAL A 124 -12.95 4.93 1.24
N PHE A 125 -11.67 4.61 1.03
CA PHE A 125 -11.22 3.38 0.40
C PHE A 125 -10.71 2.39 1.46
N ILE A 126 -11.33 1.22 1.53
CA ILE A 126 -10.96 0.16 2.49
C ILE A 126 -9.94 -0.79 1.85
N LEU A 127 -8.72 -0.79 2.38
CA LEU A 127 -7.65 -1.70 2.00
C LEU A 127 -7.87 -3.08 2.64
N PRO A 128 -7.67 -4.19 1.89
CA PRO A 128 -7.62 -5.52 2.47
C PRO A 128 -6.37 -5.70 3.34
N THR A 129 -6.36 -6.73 4.17
CA THR A 129 -5.14 -7.22 4.82
C THR A 129 -4.45 -8.16 3.84
N PRO A 130 -3.23 -7.88 3.37
CA PRO A 130 -2.49 -8.82 2.55
C PRO A 130 -1.84 -9.92 3.41
N TYR A 131 -1.75 -11.12 2.87
CA TYR A 131 -1.21 -12.33 3.51
C TYR A 131 -0.09 -13.00 2.71
N THR A 132 0.11 -12.61 1.45
CA THR A 132 1.16 -13.12 0.56
C THR A 132 2.02 -11.98 0.00
N LEU A 133 3.19 -12.28 -0.58
CA LEU A 133 4.01 -11.27 -1.24
C LEU A 133 3.28 -10.67 -2.43
N ASP A 134 2.71 -11.50 -3.30
CA ASP A 134 1.90 -11.05 -4.44
C ASP A 134 0.77 -10.11 -4.01
N GLU A 135 0.06 -10.42 -2.90
CA GLU A 135 -0.99 -9.54 -2.36
C GLU A 135 -0.44 -8.20 -1.83
N ILE A 136 0.80 -8.16 -1.33
CA ILE A 136 1.46 -6.91 -0.92
C ILE A 136 1.81 -6.09 -2.16
N GLU A 137 2.36 -6.72 -3.20
CA GLU A 137 2.72 -6.08 -4.47
C GLU A 137 1.49 -5.47 -5.14
N ASP A 138 0.44 -6.27 -5.33
CA ASP A 138 -0.84 -5.85 -5.89
C ASP A 138 -1.44 -4.68 -5.10
N LEU A 139 -1.29 -4.69 -3.77
CA LEU A 139 -1.83 -3.63 -2.92
C LEU A 139 -1.03 -2.32 -3.01
N ILE A 140 0.29 -2.39 -3.21
CA ILE A 140 1.14 -1.22 -3.49
C ILE A 140 0.76 -0.62 -4.83
N GLU A 141 0.64 -1.45 -5.87
CA GLU A 141 0.22 -1.03 -7.21
C GLU A 141 -1.18 -0.40 -7.20
N LEU A 142 -2.14 -1.01 -6.50
CA LEU A 142 -3.49 -0.48 -6.34
C LEU A 142 -3.49 0.91 -5.67
N VAL A 143 -2.68 1.10 -4.63
CA VAL A 143 -2.53 2.44 -4.01
C VAL A 143 -1.92 3.42 -5.01
N GLY A 144 -0.92 2.98 -5.80
CA GLY A 144 -0.32 3.71 -6.91
C GLY A 144 -1.34 4.21 -7.93
N ASP A 145 -2.16 3.32 -8.46
CA ASP A 145 -3.25 3.63 -9.41
C ASP A 145 -4.22 4.66 -8.84
N ILE A 146 -4.65 4.44 -7.59
CA ILE A 146 -5.59 5.31 -6.89
C ILE A 146 -5.05 6.73 -6.77
N VAL A 147 -3.76 6.88 -6.43
CA VAL A 147 -3.11 8.19 -6.26
C VAL A 147 -2.45 8.71 -7.53
N GLY A 148 -2.51 7.98 -8.64
CA GLY A 148 -1.93 8.33 -9.94
C GLY A 148 -0.41 8.42 -9.92
N GLU A 149 0.23 7.49 -9.23
CA GLU A 149 1.69 7.33 -9.13
C GLU A 149 2.11 5.89 -9.46
N GLU A 150 1.59 5.33 -10.54
CA GLU A 150 1.80 3.93 -10.99
C GLU A 150 3.27 3.63 -11.24
N ASP A 151 3.95 4.50 -11.99
CA ASP A 151 5.38 4.34 -12.28
C ASP A 151 6.21 4.24 -10.98
N LYS A 152 5.81 4.96 -9.92
CA LYS A 152 6.49 4.88 -8.62
C LYS A 152 6.12 3.62 -7.86
N ALA A 153 4.86 3.18 -7.93
CA ALA A 153 4.44 1.94 -7.30
C ALA A 153 5.18 0.74 -7.91
N GLU A 154 5.31 0.69 -9.24
CA GLU A 154 6.11 -0.32 -9.93
C GLU A 154 7.57 -0.28 -9.45
N MET A 155 8.19 0.90 -9.36
CA MET A 155 9.56 1.03 -8.84
C MET A 155 9.71 0.55 -7.39
N VAL A 156 8.72 0.82 -6.52
CA VAL A 156 8.72 0.34 -5.13
C VAL A 156 8.63 -1.18 -5.08
N VAL A 157 7.74 -1.78 -5.87
CA VAL A 157 7.60 -3.24 -5.98
C VAL A 157 8.89 -3.88 -6.50
N MET A 158 9.48 -3.34 -7.57
CA MET A 158 10.75 -3.83 -8.11
C MET A 158 11.88 -3.77 -7.08
N GLU A 159 11.97 -2.68 -6.31
CA GLU A 159 12.98 -2.54 -5.27
C GLU A 159 12.76 -3.52 -4.10
N MET A 160 11.49 -3.77 -3.74
CA MET A 160 11.13 -4.79 -2.75
C MET A 160 11.58 -6.19 -3.21
N GLN A 161 11.21 -6.60 -4.43
CA GLN A 161 11.60 -7.88 -5.02
C GLN A 161 13.12 -8.02 -5.09
N ARG A 162 13.83 -6.95 -5.48
CA ARG A 162 15.30 -6.93 -5.54
C ARG A 162 15.92 -7.14 -4.15
N LYS A 163 15.40 -6.49 -3.11
CA LYS A 163 15.88 -6.64 -1.72
C LYS A 163 15.61 -8.05 -1.18
N LEU A 164 14.44 -8.63 -1.48
CA LEU A 164 14.12 -10.02 -1.13
C LEU A 164 15.12 -10.97 -1.78
N GLN A 165 15.29 -10.93 -3.10
CA GLN A 165 16.23 -11.82 -3.81
C GLN A 165 17.68 -11.74 -3.30
N GLN A 166 18.14 -10.57 -2.85
CA GLN A 166 19.49 -10.40 -2.29
C GLN A 166 19.64 -10.90 -0.85
N SER A 167 18.56 -10.87 -0.07
CA SER A 167 18.58 -11.17 1.36
C SER A 167 18.27 -12.63 1.67
N LEU A 168 17.69 -13.35 0.71
CA LEU A 168 17.35 -14.75 0.86
C LEU A 168 18.60 -15.61 0.75
N VAL A 169 18.97 -16.21 1.88
CA VAL A 169 20.02 -17.22 1.96
C VAL A 169 19.32 -18.58 1.84
N PRO A 170 19.54 -19.35 0.75
CA PRO A 170 18.95 -20.67 0.61
C PRO A 170 19.43 -21.56 1.76
N ASN A 171 18.53 -21.92 2.68
CA ASN A 171 18.87 -22.81 3.77
C ASN A 171 18.54 -24.25 3.36
N SER A 172 19.56 -25.10 3.25
CA SER A 172 19.38 -26.51 2.87
C SER A 172 18.96 -27.41 4.05
N ASN A 173 18.83 -26.84 5.25
CA ASN A 173 18.49 -27.55 6.48
C ASN A 173 17.06 -27.20 6.91
N GLU A 174 16.26 -28.22 7.23
CA GLU A 174 14.91 -28.02 7.80
C GLU A 174 15.02 -27.64 9.28
N TYR A 175 14.98 -26.34 9.60
CA TYR A 175 14.78 -25.86 10.97
C TYR A 175 13.32 -25.50 11.21
N SER A 176 12.84 -25.76 12.43
CA SER A 176 11.51 -25.36 12.87
C SER A 176 11.55 -24.10 13.73
N VAL A 177 10.71 -23.10 13.42
CA VAL A 177 10.66 -21.80 14.11
C VAL A 177 9.33 -21.59 14.82
N ILE A 178 9.35 -20.98 16.01
CA ILE A 178 8.18 -20.46 16.75
C ILE A 178 8.44 -18.99 17.06
N ASP A 179 7.45 -18.13 16.81
CA ASP A 179 7.50 -16.71 17.17
C ASP A 179 6.69 -16.41 18.42
N TYR A 180 7.18 -15.43 19.17
CA TYR A 180 6.43 -14.74 20.21
C TYR A 180 6.45 -13.25 19.90
N ASN A 181 5.29 -12.69 19.59
CA ASN A 181 5.17 -11.24 19.42
C ASN A 181 5.08 -10.54 20.78
N SER A 182 5.17 -9.21 20.76
CA SER A 182 5.12 -8.33 21.95
C SER A 182 3.82 -8.44 22.77
N TRP A 183 2.80 -9.12 22.24
CA TRP A 183 1.53 -9.39 22.91
C TRP A 183 1.46 -10.80 23.52
N GLY A 184 2.56 -11.56 23.53
CA GLY A 184 2.62 -12.91 24.09
C GLY A 184 1.88 -13.96 23.26
N SER A 185 1.59 -13.66 21.99
CA SER A 185 0.94 -14.57 21.05
C SER A 185 1.92 -15.05 19.98
N SER A 186 1.71 -16.28 19.50
CA SER A 186 2.36 -16.79 18.29
C SER A 186 1.43 -16.55 17.10
N SER A 187 1.99 -16.10 15.98
CA SER A 187 1.21 -15.83 14.78
C SER A 187 0.70 -17.15 14.19
N THR A 188 -0.60 -17.30 13.89
CA THR A 188 -1.12 -18.57 13.34
C THR A 188 -0.86 -18.72 11.84
N LYS A 189 -1.27 -19.86 11.25
CA LYS A 189 -1.37 -20.02 9.79
C LYS A 189 -2.17 -18.86 9.19
N HIS A 190 -1.74 -18.34 8.04
CA HIS A 190 -2.25 -17.10 7.39
C HIS A 190 -1.86 -15.80 8.10
N SER A 191 -0.56 -15.62 8.35
CA SER A 191 0.00 -14.37 8.86
C SER A 191 1.20 -13.94 8.01
N THR A 192 1.49 -12.63 8.00
CA THR A 192 2.71 -12.08 7.38
C THR A 192 3.99 -12.68 7.98
N TRP A 193 3.93 -13.21 9.20
CA TRP A 193 5.03 -13.97 9.78
C TRP A 193 5.23 -15.35 9.13
N GLN A 194 4.16 -16.06 8.80
CA GLN A 194 4.27 -17.32 8.06
C GLN A 194 4.93 -17.09 6.69
N LEU A 195 4.59 -15.98 6.03
CA LEU A 195 5.22 -15.58 4.77
C LEU A 195 6.75 -15.43 4.89
N ILE A 196 7.24 -14.77 5.95
CA ILE A 196 8.68 -14.63 6.22
C ILE A 196 9.34 -16.00 6.39
N LEU A 197 8.70 -16.93 7.10
CA LEU A 197 9.24 -18.28 7.30
C LEU A 197 9.29 -19.07 6.00
N ASP A 198 8.23 -19.01 5.20
CA ASP A 198 8.14 -19.71 3.91
C ASP A 198 9.22 -19.19 2.95
N GLU A 199 9.38 -17.87 2.84
CA GLU A 199 10.37 -17.26 1.96
C GLU A 199 11.81 -17.58 2.41
N ALA A 200 12.06 -17.59 3.72
CA ALA A 200 13.37 -17.94 4.27
C ALA A 200 13.66 -19.46 4.30
N GLY A 201 12.74 -20.30 3.79
CA GLY A 201 12.92 -21.75 3.69
C GLY A 201 12.76 -22.51 5.02
N PHE A 202 12.10 -21.92 6.01
CA PHE A 202 11.85 -22.54 7.31
C PHE A 202 10.46 -23.21 7.35
N LYS A 203 10.36 -24.34 8.05
CA LYS A 203 9.05 -24.92 8.40
C LYS A 203 8.60 -24.38 9.74
N LYS A 204 7.31 -24.07 9.92
CA LYS A 204 6.80 -23.72 11.25
C LYS A 204 6.55 -24.98 12.09
N CYS A 205 6.94 -24.96 13.37
CA CYS A 205 6.53 -26.01 14.31
C CYS A 205 5.02 -25.88 14.59
N HIS A 206 4.33 -27.02 14.70
CA HIS A 206 2.89 -27.20 14.88
C HIS A 206 2.08 -26.03 15.47
#